data_AF-A0A4Q8D087-F1
#
_entry.id   AF-A0A4Q8D087-F1
#
_cell.length_a   1.000
_cell.length_b   1.000
_cell.length_c   1.000
_cell.angle_alpha   90.00
_cell.angle_beta   90.00
_cell.angle_gamma   90.00
#
_symmetry.space_group_name_H-M   'P 1'
#
loop_
_entity.id
_entity.type
_entity.pdbx_description
1 polymer ?
#
loop_
_entity_poly.entity_id
_entity_poly.type
_entity_poly.pdbx_seq_one_letter_code
_entity_poly.pdbx_strand_id
1 'polypeptide(L)'
;MTTTNQPGGLVAAVALHEQVLRRPDPDASAARLHPGRLAAPTRWMPDLLPIRPYQSVDPVRLGLGGYDDFHAIPDAALDTAIEQVVDAEGPVHFDVLADRLLDAAGVGRLGSRIRARIEERLEALSATPSLQWQAGRVARPEQALKPSYRDWRAAPEKTRQLEYVSDDELMLALFRVVLDGDADDRETAMNAGIHAIGFTRLTGNARERLQPRVQALLDTGWLVAQGEGLQVGAVP
;
A
#
# COMPACT_ATOMS: atom_id res chain seq x y z
N MET A 1 -3.71 -21.12 -58.62
CA MET A 1 -3.90 -19.85 -57.89
C MET A 1 -2.81 -19.78 -56.82
N THR A 2 -1.71 -19.13 -57.16
CA THR A 2 -0.53 -18.96 -56.31
C THR A 2 -0.78 -17.75 -55.42
N THR A 3 -1.07 -17.98 -54.13
CA THR A 3 -1.12 -16.92 -53.13
C THR A 3 0.31 -16.43 -52.88
N THR A 4 0.64 -15.32 -53.51
CA THR A 4 1.83 -14.52 -53.22
C THR A 4 1.80 -14.12 -51.76
N ASN A 5 2.79 -14.59 -50.99
CA ASN A 5 3.05 -14.15 -49.63
C ASN A 5 3.57 -12.70 -49.69
N GLN A 6 2.66 -11.73 -49.74
CA GLN A 6 2.98 -10.31 -49.70
C GLN A 6 3.55 -9.97 -48.31
N PRO A 7 4.78 -9.46 -48.20
CA PRO A 7 5.33 -8.99 -46.94
C PRO A 7 4.58 -7.72 -46.54
N GLY A 8 3.73 -7.85 -45.52
CA GLY A 8 2.84 -6.79 -45.06
C GLY A 8 1.37 -7.22 -45.17
N GLY A 9 0.79 -7.58 -44.04
CA GLY A 9 -0.60 -8.01 -43.94
C GLY A 9 -0.87 -8.72 -42.62
N LEU A 10 -2.15 -8.85 -42.26
CA LEU A 10 -2.57 -9.44 -40.99
C LEU A 10 -1.99 -10.85 -40.79
N VAL A 11 -1.88 -11.66 -41.84
CA VAL A 11 -1.30 -13.01 -41.79
C VAL A 11 0.19 -12.97 -41.40
N ALA A 12 0.96 -12.02 -41.93
CA ALA A 12 2.37 -11.85 -41.58
C ALA A 12 2.53 -11.31 -40.14
N ALA A 13 1.64 -10.40 -39.71
CA ALA A 13 1.61 -9.90 -38.34
C ALA A 13 1.25 -11.00 -37.32
N VAL A 14 0.28 -11.85 -37.66
CA VAL A 14 -0.12 -13.02 -36.84
C VAL A 14 1.01 -14.05 -36.79
N ALA A 15 1.68 -14.33 -37.91
CA ALA A 15 2.83 -15.24 -37.93
C ALA A 15 4.00 -14.72 -37.07
N LEU A 16 4.31 -13.41 -37.15
CA LEU A 16 5.32 -12.78 -36.30
C LEU A 16 4.93 -12.81 -34.82
N HIS A 17 3.67 -12.50 -34.50
CA HIS A 17 3.11 -12.55 -33.15
C HIS A 17 3.20 -13.96 -32.54
N GLU A 18 2.80 -14.98 -33.29
CA GLU A 18 2.90 -16.39 -32.90
C GLU A 18 4.36 -16.82 -32.73
N GLN A 19 5.26 -16.35 -33.58
CA GLN A 19 6.69 -16.66 -33.49
C GLN A 19 7.35 -16.04 -32.24
N VAL A 20 6.99 -14.80 -31.90
CA VAL A 20 7.50 -14.10 -30.70
C VAL A 20 6.94 -14.71 -29.41
N LEU A 21 5.68 -15.17 -29.39
CA LEU A 21 5.07 -15.77 -28.20
C LEU A 21 5.42 -17.25 -27.99
N ARG A 22 5.50 -18.07 -29.06
CA ARG A 22 5.75 -19.52 -28.93
C ARG A 22 7.21 -19.91 -28.83
N ARG A 23 8.13 -19.03 -29.22
CA ARG A 23 9.57 -19.20 -28.97
C ARG A 23 10.02 -18.10 -28.03
N PRO A 24 9.67 -18.18 -26.74
CA PRO A 24 10.26 -17.30 -25.76
C PRO A 24 11.77 -17.42 -25.90
N ASP A 25 12.44 -16.28 -26.03
CA ASP A 25 13.89 -16.25 -25.92
C ASP A 25 14.24 -16.91 -24.57
N PRO A 26 14.91 -18.07 -24.57
CA PRO A 26 15.21 -18.81 -23.34
C PRO A 26 16.08 -17.97 -22.39
N ASP A 27 16.75 -16.96 -22.94
CA ASP A 27 17.57 -16.00 -22.21
C ASP A 27 16.79 -14.75 -21.75
N ALA A 28 15.58 -14.49 -22.26
CA ALA A 28 14.77 -13.34 -21.87
C ALA A 28 14.18 -13.51 -20.47
N SER A 29 14.92 -13.05 -19.46
CA SER A 29 14.39 -12.86 -18.11
C SER A 29 13.86 -11.44 -17.93
N ALA A 30 12.92 -11.26 -17.00
CA ALA A 30 12.46 -9.93 -16.60
C ALA A 30 13.62 -9.00 -16.21
N ALA A 31 14.71 -9.55 -15.65
CA ALA A 31 15.91 -8.81 -15.30
C ALA A 31 16.79 -8.41 -16.51
N ARG A 32 16.74 -9.13 -17.63
CA ARG A 32 17.44 -8.72 -18.87
C ARG A 32 16.65 -7.69 -19.68
N LEU A 33 15.34 -7.85 -19.73
CA LEU A 33 14.45 -6.90 -20.41
C LEU A 33 14.29 -5.61 -19.60
N HIS A 34 14.27 -5.73 -18.27
CA HIS A 34 14.13 -4.63 -17.33
C HIS A 34 15.02 -4.86 -16.08
N PRO A 35 16.32 -4.54 -16.17
CA PRO A 35 17.24 -4.65 -15.04
C PRO A 35 16.69 -3.96 -13.80
N GLY A 36 16.68 -4.67 -12.67
CA GLY A 36 16.19 -4.14 -11.39
C GLY A 36 14.67 -4.10 -11.20
N ARG A 37 13.85 -4.47 -12.20
CA ARG A 37 12.37 -4.45 -12.10
C ARG A 37 11.82 -5.29 -10.94
N LEU A 38 12.51 -6.38 -10.59
CA LEU A 38 12.15 -7.29 -9.51
C LEU A 38 12.99 -7.06 -8.24
N ALA A 39 13.90 -6.09 -8.23
CA ALA A 39 14.65 -5.77 -7.03
C ALA A 39 13.71 -5.15 -6.00
N ALA A 40 13.96 -5.43 -4.72
CA ALA A 40 13.25 -4.74 -3.64
C ALA A 40 13.49 -3.23 -3.77
N PRO A 41 12.46 -2.39 -3.59
CA PRO A 41 12.65 -0.96 -3.58
C PRO A 41 13.61 -0.58 -2.44
N THR A 42 14.53 0.34 -2.71
CA THR A 42 15.47 0.87 -1.71
C THR A 42 15.12 2.30 -1.28
N ARG A 43 14.17 2.92 -1.96
CA ARG A 43 13.60 4.23 -1.70
C ARG A 43 12.10 4.18 -1.97
N TRP A 44 11.35 5.14 -1.43
CA TRP A 44 9.93 5.27 -1.73
C TRP A 44 9.70 5.40 -3.25
N MET A 45 8.77 4.62 -3.77
CA MET A 45 8.36 4.63 -5.17
C MET A 45 6.83 4.53 -5.28
N PRO A 46 6.20 5.31 -6.15
CA PRO A 46 4.76 5.25 -6.34
C PRO A 46 4.36 3.91 -6.99
N ASP A 47 3.31 3.27 -6.47
CA ASP A 47 2.76 2.09 -7.12
C ASP A 47 1.86 2.46 -8.31
N LEU A 48 2.26 1.97 -9.50
CA LEU A 48 1.63 1.97 -10.82
C LEU A 48 0.24 1.32 -10.91
N LEU A 49 -0.08 0.43 -9.98
CA LEU A 49 -1.25 -0.44 -10.10
C LEU A 49 -2.58 0.30 -9.85
N PRO A 50 -3.70 -0.16 -10.46
CA PRO A 50 -5.01 0.43 -10.22
C PRO A 50 -5.38 0.44 -8.73
N ILE A 51 -6.17 1.44 -8.32
CA ILE A 51 -6.75 1.48 -6.97
C ILE A 51 -7.54 0.20 -6.70
N ARG A 52 -7.40 -0.33 -5.47
CA ARG A 52 -8.07 -1.56 -5.05
C ARG A 52 -8.94 -1.29 -3.83
N PRO A 53 -10.11 -1.92 -3.68
CA PRO A 53 -10.86 -1.84 -2.43
C PRO A 53 -10.00 -2.25 -1.24
N TYR A 54 -10.12 -1.55 -0.12
CA TYR A 54 -9.56 -2.01 1.15
C TYR A 54 -10.11 -3.40 1.49
N GLN A 55 -9.22 -4.32 1.83
CA GLN A 55 -9.58 -5.68 2.22
C GLN A 55 -9.13 -5.92 3.66
N SER A 56 -10.09 -5.97 4.58
CA SER A 56 -9.83 -6.43 5.94
C SER A 56 -9.45 -7.91 5.90
N VAL A 57 -8.49 -8.29 6.73
CA VAL A 57 -8.24 -9.70 7.01
C VAL A 57 -9.50 -10.33 7.61
N ASP A 58 -9.73 -11.59 7.26
CA ASP A 58 -10.80 -12.39 7.86
C ASP A 58 -10.39 -12.80 9.29
N PRO A 59 -11.15 -12.40 10.33
CA PRO A 59 -10.82 -12.71 11.72
C PRO A 59 -10.64 -14.20 12.00
N VAL A 60 -11.38 -15.07 11.31
CA VAL A 60 -11.29 -16.53 11.49
C VAL A 60 -9.91 -17.05 11.08
N ARG A 61 -9.30 -16.43 10.06
CA ARG A 61 -7.99 -16.85 9.55
C ARG A 61 -6.85 -16.55 10.52
N LEU A 62 -7.04 -15.61 11.45
CA LEU A 62 -6.05 -15.24 12.46
C LEU A 62 -5.89 -16.31 13.54
N GLY A 63 -6.82 -17.27 13.65
CA GLY A 63 -6.66 -18.42 14.55
C GLY A 63 -6.63 -18.07 16.05
N LEU A 64 -7.22 -16.93 16.45
CA LEU A 64 -7.22 -16.45 17.83
C LEU A 64 -8.47 -16.87 18.63
N GLY A 65 -9.38 -17.65 18.03
CA GLY A 65 -10.57 -18.16 18.71
C GLY A 65 -10.28 -19.37 19.60
N GLY A 66 -11.16 -19.61 20.58
CA GLY A 66 -11.13 -20.81 21.42
C GLY A 66 -10.31 -20.70 22.73
N TYR A 67 -9.79 -19.51 23.04
CA TYR A 67 -9.16 -19.21 24.33
C TYR A 67 -10.15 -18.56 25.30
N ASP A 68 -9.97 -18.79 26.60
CA ASP A 68 -10.88 -18.25 27.64
C ASP A 68 -10.85 -16.71 27.71
N ASP A 69 -9.67 -16.11 27.49
CA ASP A 69 -9.47 -14.67 27.38
C ASP A 69 -8.29 -14.32 26.46
N PHE A 70 -8.13 -13.03 26.17
CA PHE A 70 -7.04 -12.55 25.30
C PHE A 70 -5.65 -12.86 25.88
N HIS A 71 -5.50 -12.94 27.20
CA HIS A 71 -4.21 -13.23 27.86
C HIS A 71 -3.85 -14.72 27.82
N ALA A 72 -4.82 -15.62 27.63
CA ALA A 72 -4.62 -17.04 27.46
C ALA A 72 -4.11 -17.44 26.06
N ILE A 73 -4.22 -16.55 25.06
CA ILE A 73 -3.65 -16.75 23.72
C ILE A 73 -2.13 -16.93 23.84
N PRO A 74 -1.50 -17.98 23.29
CA PRO A 74 -0.05 -18.13 23.29
C PRO A 74 0.63 -17.03 22.47
N ASP A 75 1.80 -16.56 22.91
CA ASP A 75 2.55 -15.52 22.21
C ASP A 75 2.84 -15.86 20.75
N ALA A 76 3.20 -17.11 20.44
CA ALA A 76 3.45 -17.55 19.07
C ALA A 76 2.20 -17.44 18.16
N ALA A 77 1.00 -17.67 18.71
CA ALA A 77 -0.25 -17.52 17.97
C ALA A 77 -0.56 -16.03 17.75
N LEU A 78 -0.36 -15.20 18.77
CA LEU A 78 -0.53 -13.75 18.68
C LEU A 78 0.45 -13.12 17.68
N ASP A 79 1.71 -13.53 17.70
CA ASP A 79 2.74 -13.08 16.75
C ASP A 79 2.37 -13.44 15.32
N THR A 80 1.96 -14.70 15.08
CA THR A 80 1.50 -15.15 13.76
C THR A 80 0.31 -14.33 13.27
N ALA A 81 -0.65 -14.03 14.16
CA ALA A 81 -1.80 -13.20 13.81
C ALA A 81 -1.38 -11.75 13.49
N ILE A 82 -0.48 -11.15 14.27
CA ILE A 82 0.07 -9.81 13.99
C ILE A 82 0.70 -9.78 12.59
N GLU A 83 1.56 -10.75 12.28
CA GLU A 83 2.21 -10.84 10.97
C GLU A 83 1.20 -10.97 9.84
N GLN A 84 0.16 -11.81 9.99
CA GLN A 84 -0.89 -11.96 8.99
C GLN A 84 -1.68 -10.67 8.75
N VAL A 85 -1.99 -9.91 9.81
CA VAL A 85 -2.63 -8.59 9.67
C VAL A 85 -1.70 -7.64 8.92
N VAL A 86 -0.42 -7.60 9.28
CA VAL A 86 0.56 -6.71 8.62
C VAL A 86 0.74 -7.10 7.16
N ASP A 87 0.85 -8.37 6.82
CA ASP A 87 1.04 -8.82 5.45
C ASP A 87 -0.16 -8.48 4.55
N ALA A 88 -1.38 -8.50 5.11
CA ALA A 88 -2.60 -8.18 4.38
C ALA A 88 -2.94 -6.68 4.33
N GLU A 89 -2.78 -5.96 5.44
CA GLU A 89 -3.28 -4.59 5.65
C GLU A 89 -2.15 -3.56 5.87
N GLY A 90 -0.89 -3.97 5.81
CA GLY A 90 0.25 -3.12 6.10
C GLY A 90 0.51 -2.02 5.04
N PRO A 91 1.08 -0.86 5.43
CA PRO A 91 1.34 -0.43 6.80
C PRO A 91 0.03 -0.21 7.59
N VAL A 92 -0.06 -0.76 8.80
CA VAL A 92 -1.28 -0.79 9.61
C VAL A 92 -1.12 0.03 10.89
N HIS A 93 -2.11 0.89 11.18
CA HIS A 93 -2.16 1.65 12.44
C HIS A 93 -2.46 0.72 13.62
N PHE A 94 -1.89 1.00 14.79
CA PHE A 94 -2.05 0.19 15.99
C PHE A 94 -3.51 -0.11 16.33
N ASP A 95 -4.39 0.90 16.29
CA ASP A 95 -5.81 0.70 16.62
C ASP A 95 -6.54 -0.19 15.60
N VAL A 96 -6.11 -0.19 14.33
CA VAL A 96 -6.66 -1.12 13.31
C VAL A 96 -6.17 -2.53 13.58
N LEU A 97 -4.88 -2.70 13.85
CA LEU A 97 -4.30 -3.99 14.24
C LEU A 97 -5.02 -4.55 15.47
N ALA A 98 -5.14 -3.76 16.53
CA ALA A 98 -5.82 -4.15 17.75
C ALA A 98 -7.28 -4.54 17.48
N ASP A 99 -8.00 -3.78 16.66
CA ASP A 99 -9.36 -4.12 16.26
C ASP A 99 -9.46 -5.51 15.61
N ARG A 100 -8.56 -5.85 14.68
CA ARG A 100 -8.52 -7.18 14.04
C ARG A 100 -8.23 -8.31 15.02
N LEU A 101 -7.25 -8.10 15.91
CA LEU A 101 -6.85 -9.11 16.89
C LEU A 101 -7.97 -9.36 17.91
N LEU A 102 -8.67 -8.31 18.34
CA LEU A 102 -9.79 -8.41 19.26
C LEU A 102 -10.99 -9.12 18.63
N ASP A 103 -11.33 -8.77 17.40
CA ASP A 103 -12.42 -9.41 16.66
C ASP A 103 -12.16 -10.92 16.48
N ALA A 104 -10.93 -11.28 16.08
CA ALA A 104 -10.53 -12.68 15.95
C ALA A 104 -10.51 -13.45 17.29
N ALA A 105 -10.21 -12.78 18.40
CA ALA A 105 -10.25 -13.36 19.74
C ALA A 105 -11.66 -13.39 20.35
N GLY A 106 -12.66 -12.78 19.71
CA GLY A 106 -14.00 -12.63 20.28
C GLY A 106 -14.07 -11.68 21.49
N VAL A 107 -13.14 -10.74 21.60
CA VAL A 107 -12.99 -9.82 22.74
C VAL A 107 -13.51 -8.43 22.39
N GLY A 108 -14.52 -7.95 23.13
CA GLY A 108 -15.24 -6.73 22.74
C GLY A 108 -14.54 -5.39 22.98
N ARG A 109 -13.48 -5.32 23.81
CA ARG A 109 -12.84 -4.04 24.20
C ARG A 109 -11.35 -4.12 24.39
N LEU A 110 -10.65 -3.07 23.92
CA LEU A 110 -9.22 -2.88 24.12
C LEU A 110 -8.95 -2.24 25.50
N GLY A 111 -8.75 -3.07 26.51
CA GLY A 111 -8.29 -2.62 27.83
C GLY A 111 -6.79 -2.32 27.87
N SER A 112 -6.33 -1.60 28.90
CA SER A 112 -4.91 -1.24 29.07
C SER A 112 -3.97 -2.45 29.10
N ARG A 113 -4.40 -3.55 29.72
CA ARG A 113 -3.63 -4.81 29.79
C ARG A 113 -3.48 -5.49 28.43
N ILE A 114 -4.54 -5.49 27.61
CA ILE A 114 -4.49 -6.05 26.26
C ILE A 114 -3.62 -5.17 25.36
N ARG A 115 -3.79 -3.84 25.45
CA ARG A 115 -2.94 -2.87 24.76
C ARG A 115 -1.46 -3.11 25.06
N ALA A 116 -1.09 -3.15 26.35
CA ALA A 116 0.30 -3.37 26.77
C ALA A 116 0.85 -4.70 26.24
N ARG A 117 0.02 -5.75 26.23
CA ARG A 117 0.43 -7.05 25.66
C ARG A 117 0.70 -6.97 24.16
N ILE A 118 -0.16 -6.31 23.38
CA ILE A 118 0.05 -6.16 21.93
C ILE A 118 1.31 -5.33 21.68
N GLU A 119 1.52 -4.25 22.42
CA GLU A 119 2.71 -3.40 22.35
C GLU A 119 4.00 -4.18 22.66
N GLU A 120 3.99 -5.02 23.71
CA GLU A 120 5.11 -5.92 24.05
C GLU A 120 5.44 -6.89 22.90
N ARG A 121 4.42 -7.48 22.26
CA ARG A 121 4.64 -8.35 21.10
C ARG A 121 5.20 -7.59 19.90
N LEU A 122 4.70 -6.39 19.62
CA LEU A 122 5.20 -5.54 18.55
C LEU A 122 6.66 -5.14 18.76
N GLU A 123 7.05 -4.82 19.99
CA GLU A 123 8.44 -4.55 20.36
C GLU A 123 9.32 -5.78 20.13
N ALA A 124 8.89 -6.96 20.56
CA ALA A 124 9.62 -8.21 20.36
C ALA A 124 9.78 -8.56 18.87
N LEU A 125 8.72 -8.41 18.07
CA LEU A 125 8.75 -8.68 16.62
C LEU A 125 9.64 -7.68 15.86
N SER A 126 9.61 -6.41 16.27
CA SER A 126 10.41 -5.34 15.66
C SER A 126 11.90 -5.37 16.06
N ALA A 127 12.29 -6.24 17.00
CA ALA A 127 13.69 -6.48 17.31
C ALA A 127 14.45 -7.16 16.15
N THR A 128 13.71 -7.75 15.20
CA THR A 128 14.27 -8.31 13.96
C THR A 128 13.94 -7.42 12.75
N PRO A 129 14.71 -7.46 11.66
CA PRO A 129 14.46 -6.63 10.47
C PRO A 129 13.16 -6.97 9.70
N SER A 130 12.39 -7.94 10.16
CA SER A 130 11.21 -8.46 9.46
C SER A 130 9.97 -7.59 9.62
N LEU A 131 9.87 -6.84 10.72
CA LEU A 131 8.79 -5.90 11.01
C LEU A 131 9.37 -4.61 11.58
N GLN A 132 8.71 -3.51 11.26
CA GLN A 132 9.05 -2.19 11.78
C GLN A 132 7.84 -1.60 12.48
N TRP A 133 7.96 -1.35 13.77
CA TRP A 133 6.96 -0.62 14.54
C TRP A 133 7.47 0.78 14.88
N GLN A 134 6.86 1.80 14.29
CA GLN A 134 7.25 3.20 14.44
C GLN A 134 6.04 4.13 14.28
N ALA A 135 6.01 5.23 15.04
CA ALA A 135 4.95 6.24 14.96
C ALA A 135 3.51 5.65 15.00
N GLY A 136 3.29 4.64 15.86
CA GLY A 136 2.00 3.99 16.03
C GLY A 136 1.57 3.08 14.87
N ARG A 137 2.46 2.74 13.94
CA ARG A 137 2.19 1.86 12.79
C ARG A 137 3.17 0.72 12.73
N VAL A 138 2.71 -0.44 12.31
CA VAL A 138 3.54 -1.60 12.03
C VAL A 138 3.47 -1.96 10.54
N ALA A 139 4.61 -2.30 9.96
CA ALA A 139 4.74 -2.62 8.54
C ALA A 139 5.90 -3.59 8.30
N ARG A 140 5.85 -4.31 7.18
CA ARG A 140 7.05 -4.84 6.54
C ARG A 140 7.82 -3.67 5.89
N PRO A 141 9.18 -3.70 5.86
CA PRO A 141 9.97 -2.61 5.27
C PRO A 141 9.54 -2.23 3.84
N GLU A 142 9.22 -3.21 3.00
CA GLU A 142 8.82 -3.00 1.61
C GLU A 142 7.47 -2.30 1.45
N GLN A 143 6.57 -2.41 2.43
CA GLN A 143 5.24 -1.79 2.39
C GLN A 143 5.28 -0.27 2.54
N ALA A 144 6.30 0.26 3.22
CA ALA A 144 6.55 1.70 3.28
C ALA A 144 7.20 2.21 1.98
N LEU A 145 8.08 1.40 1.38
CA LEU A 145 8.81 1.80 0.17
C LEU A 145 7.96 1.71 -1.10
N LYS A 146 6.97 0.82 -1.12
CA LYS A 146 6.01 0.70 -2.22
C LYS A 146 4.60 0.54 -1.66
N PRO A 147 3.94 1.65 -1.26
CA PRO A 147 2.63 1.61 -0.64
C PRO A 147 1.56 1.10 -1.62
N SER A 148 0.56 0.39 -1.09
CA SER A 148 -0.62 -0.02 -1.85
C SER A 148 -1.57 1.15 -2.06
N TYR A 149 -2.17 1.26 -3.25
CA TYR A 149 -3.21 2.26 -3.52
C TYR A 149 -4.60 1.71 -3.17
N ARG A 150 -5.11 2.02 -1.96
CA ARG A 150 -6.35 1.44 -1.46
C ARG A 150 -7.49 2.45 -1.43
N ASP A 151 -8.67 1.95 -1.74
CA ASP A 151 -9.94 2.64 -1.56
C ASP A 151 -10.53 2.29 -0.19
N TRP A 152 -10.46 3.26 0.72
CA TRP A 152 -10.89 3.11 2.11
C TRP A 152 -12.41 3.14 2.27
N ARG A 153 -13.20 3.41 1.21
CA ARG A 153 -14.68 3.32 1.29
C ARG A 153 -15.16 1.95 1.74
N ALA A 154 -14.45 0.90 1.34
CA ALA A 154 -14.71 -0.50 1.69
C ALA A 154 -14.19 -0.91 3.07
N ALA A 155 -13.39 -0.07 3.75
CA ALA A 155 -12.88 -0.38 5.08
C ALA A 155 -14.02 -0.43 6.12
N PRO A 156 -13.91 -1.27 7.17
CA PRO A 156 -14.87 -1.27 8.27
C PRO A 156 -15.03 0.12 8.87
N GLU A 157 -16.27 0.55 9.13
CA GLU A 157 -16.61 1.92 9.52
C GLU A 157 -15.80 2.42 10.72
N LYS A 158 -15.64 1.57 11.75
CA LYS A 158 -14.87 1.86 12.97
C LYS A 158 -13.40 2.21 12.69
N THR A 159 -12.82 1.60 11.66
CA THR A 159 -11.42 1.78 11.27
C THR A 159 -11.24 2.67 10.04
N ARG A 160 -12.33 3.17 9.45
CA ARG A 160 -12.29 4.05 8.27
C ARG A 160 -12.02 5.50 8.70
N GLN A 161 -10.77 5.77 9.07
CA GLN A 161 -10.30 7.05 9.56
C GLN A 161 -9.05 7.48 8.79
N LEU A 162 -8.98 8.76 8.41
CA LEU A 162 -7.85 9.26 7.62
C LEU A 162 -6.55 9.08 8.41
N GLU A 163 -6.60 9.27 9.72
CA GLU A 163 -5.55 9.08 10.70
C GLU A 163 -4.91 7.68 10.62
N TYR A 164 -5.65 6.67 10.15
CA TYR A 164 -5.16 5.30 10.05
C TYR A 164 -4.54 4.95 8.70
N VAL A 165 -4.74 5.78 7.67
CA VAL A 165 -4.02 5.69 6.39
C VAL A 165 -2.52 5.90 6.65
N SER A 166 -1.62 5.20 5.96
CA SER A 166 -0.17 5.42 6.12
C SER A 166 0.28 6.70 5.42
N ASP A 167 1.38 7.31 5.87
CA ASP A 167 1.90 8.50 5.21
C ASP A 167 2.38 8.21 3.78
N ASP A 168 2.95 7.01 3.56
CA ASP A 168 3.37 6.55 2.23
C ASP A 168 2.17 6.42 1.28
N GLU A 169 1.03 5.92 1.77
CA GLU A 169 -0.21 5.84 0.99
C GLU A 169 -0.83 7.21 0.74
N LEU A 170 -0.74 8.14 1.70
CA LEU A 170 -1.13 9.53 1.48
C LEU A 170 -0.25 10.19 0.41
N MET A 171 1.07 9.97 0.44
CA MET A 171 1.98 10.42 -0.63
C MET A 171 1.57 9.83 -1.98
N LEU A 172 1.21 8.54 -2.03
CA LEU A 172 0.75 7.90 -3.26
C LEU A 172 -0.55 8.55 -3.76
N ALA A 173 -1.52 8.80 -2.90
CA ALA A 173 -2.78 9.44 -3.27
C ALA A 173 -2.56 10.86 -3.83
N LEU A 174 -1.67 11.64 -3.22
CA LEU A 174 -1.28 12.97 -3.69
C LEU A 174 -0.59 12.91 -5.05
N PHE A 175 0.35 11.98 -5.21
CA PHE A 175 1.07 11.77 -6.48
C PHE A 175 0.10 11.38 -7.60
N ARG A 176 -0.85 10.49 -7.32
CA ARG A 176 -1.81 9.97 -8.31
C ARG A 176 -2.69 11.06 -8.90
N VAL A 177 -3.25 11.94 -8.08
CA VAL A 177 -4.13 12.99 -8.61
C VAL A 177 -3.39 14.02 -9.45
N VAL A 178 -2.11 14.29 -9.16
CA VAL A 178 -1.28 15.14 -10.03
C VAL A 178 -0.91 14.41 -11.32
N LEU A 179 -0.60 13.11 -11.25
CA LEU A 179 -0.32 12.27 -12.42
C LEU A 179 -1.54 12.18 -13.36
N ASP A 180 -2.73 12.06 -12.80
CA ASP A 180 -3.98 11.92 -13.56
C ASP A 180 -4.48 13.28 -14.11
N GLY A 181 -3.85 14.39 -13.72
CA GLY A 181 -4.18 15.75 -14.17
C GLY A 181 -5.38 16.37 -13.44
N ASP A 182 -5.76 15.82 -12.28
CA ASP A 182 -6.90 16.25 -11.48
C ASP A 182 -6.55 17.36 -10.48
N ALA A 183 -5.28 17.78 -10.41
CA ALA A 183 -4.83 18.78 -9.46
C ALA A 183 -3.71 19.66 -10.02
N ASP A 184 -4.02 20.94 -10.22
CA ASP A 184 -3.05 21.92 -10.68
C ASP A 184 -2.23 22.52 -9.52
N ASP A 185 -2.78 22.63 -8.30
CA ASP A 185 -2.13 23.24 -7.14
C ASP A 185 -2.10 22.32 -5.90
N ARG A 186 -1.38 22.73 -4.85
CA ARG A 186 -1.19 21.94 -3.62
C ARG A 186 -2.49 21.66 -2.87
N GLU A 187 -3.38 22.63 -2.77
CA GLU A 187 -4.63 22.49 -2.02
C GLU A 187 -5.62 21.59 -2.76
N THR A 188 -5.70 21.76 -4.08
CA THR A 188 -6.46 20.88 -4.96
C THR A 188 -5.92 19.46 -4.91
N ALA A 189 -4.59 19.26 -4.94
CA ALA A 189 -3.97 17.93 -4.82
C ALA A 189 -4.29 17.26 -3.48
N MET A 190 -4.23 18.00 -2.37
CA MET A 190 -4.60 17.46 -1.05
C MET A 190 -6.06 17.02 -0.99
N ASN A 191 -6.98 17.86 -1.47
CA ASN A 191 -8.41 17.57 -1.45
C ASN A 191 -8.78 16.41 -2.40
N ALA A 192 -8.28 16.45 -3.63
CA ALA A 192 -8.51 15.40 -4.62
C ALA A 192 -7.89 14.07 -4.17
N GLY A 193 -6.68 14.09 -3.59
CA GLY A 193 -5.97 12.90 -3.15
C GLY A 193 -6.74 12.12 -2.09
N ILE A 194 -7.21 12.79 -1.03
CA ILE A 194 -8.01 12.11 0.01
C ILE A 194 -9.38 11.68 -0.51
N HIS A 195 -9.97 12.44 -1.44
CA HIS A 195 -11.24 12.08 -2.08
C HIS A 195 -11.11 10.82 -2.92
N ALA A 196 -10.00 10.67 -3.66
CA ALA A 196 -9.72 9.50 -4.50
C ALA A 196 -9.66 8.20 -3.69
N ILE A 197 -9.16 8.24 -2.45
CA ILE A 197 -9.09 7.09 -1.55
C ILE A 197 -10.30 6.97 -0.60
N GLY A 198 -11.32 7.83 -0.73
CA GLY A 198 -12.60 7.66 -0.04
C GLY A 198 -12.92 8.62 1.10
N PHE A 199 -12.12 9.66 1.34
CA PHE A 199 -12.39 10.68 2.37
C PHE A 199 -12.86 12.01 1.76
N THR A 200 -13.99 12.52 2.23
CA THR A 200 -14.69 13.60 1.50
C THR A 200 -14.20 15.03 1.79
N ARG A 201 -13.57 15.30 2.94
CA ARG A 201 -13.31 16.68 3.39
C ARG A 201 -11.86 16.91 3.80
N LEU A 202 -11.25 17.95 3.25
CA LEU A 202 -9.96 18.48 3.69
C LEU A 202 -10.11 19.35 4.94
N THR A 203 -10.17 18.70 6.11
CA THR A 203 -10.19 19.38 7.41
C THR A 203 -8.86 20.07 7.74
N GLY A 204 -8.81 20.88 8.81
CA GLY A 204 -7.56 21.47 9.31
C GLY A 204 -6.51 20.41 9.61
N ASN A 205 -6.85 19.40 10.41
CA ASN A 205 -5.97 18.28 10.74
C ASN A 205 -5.50 17.51 9.50
N ALA A 206 -6.40 17.27 8.53
CA ALA A 206 -6.03 16.60 7.28
C ALA A 206 -5.01 17.42 6.49
N ARG A 207 -5.19 18.74 6.41
CA ARG A 207 -4.25 19.65 5.73
C ARG A 207 -2.89 19.69 6.41
N GLU A 208 -2.85 19.83 7.74
CA GLU A 208 -1.60 19.78 8.53
C GLU A 208 -0.85 18.47 8.31
N ARG A 209 -1.58 17.36 8.17
CA ARG A 209 -0.98 16.07 7.89
C ARG A 209 -0.49 15.95 6.45
N LEU A 210 -1.23 16.41 5.45
CA LEU A 210 -0.87 16.22 4.04
C LEU A 210 0.23 17.18 3.55
N GLN A 211 0.32 18.38 4.12
CA GLN A 211 1.25 19.40 3.63
C GLN A 211 2.73 18.96 3.69
N PRO A 212 3.23 18.32 4.77
CA PRO A 212 4.57 17.73 4.76
C PRO A 212 4.77 16.60 3.75
N ARG A 213 3.69 15.90 3.34
CA ARG A 213 3.76 14.78 2.38
C ARG A 213 3.86 15.30 0.95
N VAL A 214 3.16 16.39 0.63
CA VAL A 214 3.39 17.17 -0.61
C VAL A 214 4.84 17.66 -0.65
N GLN A 215 5.34 18.20 0.45
CA GLN A 215 6.73 18.66 0.51
C GLN A 215 7.73 17.51 0.32
N ALA A 216 7.50 16.35 0.94
CA ALA A 216 8.35 15.16 0.73
C ALA A 216 8.39 14.70 -0.74
N LEU A 217 7.26 14.77 -1.45
CA LEU A 217 7.21 14.47 -2.89
C LEU A 217 7.98 15.47 -3.75
N LEU A 218 8.00 16.75 -3.34
CA LEU A 218 8.81 17.79 -4.00
C LEU A 218 10.31 17.58 -3.72
N ASP A 219 10.67 17.30 -2.47
CA ASP A 219 12.06 17.11 -2.04
C ASP A 219 12.70 15.88 -2.70
N THR A 220 11.90 14.84 -2.95
CA THR A 220 12.32 13.61 -3.65
C THR A 220 12.29 13.73 -5.18
N GLY A 221 11.76 14.83 -5.72
CA GLY A 221 11.63 15.07 -7.16
C GLY A 221 10.53 14.25 -7.85
N TRP A 222 9.69 13.52 -7.10
CA TRP A 222 8.52 12.84 -7.65
C TRP A 222 7.47 13.83 -8.15
N LEU A 223 7.35 14.98 -7.47
CA LEU A 223 6.64 16.15 -7.94
C LEU A 223 7.61 17.31 -8.13
N VAL A 224 7.28 18.24 -9.01
CA VAL A 224 7.99 19.51 -9.20
C VAL A 224 7.00 20.66 -9.13
N ALA A 225 7.46 21.80 -8.62
CA ALA A 225 6.66 23.01 -8.59
C ALA A 225 6.75 23.76 -9.92
N GLN A 226 5.62 24.20 -10.46
CA GLN A 226 5.54 25.07 -11.63
C GLN A 226 4.74 26.33 -11.26
N GLY A 227 5.44 27.36 -10.77
CA GLY A 227 4.76 28.51 -10.15
C GLY A 227 4.03 28.08 -8.88
N GLU A 228 2.73 28.35 -8.81
CA GLU A 228 1.84 27.85 -7.75
C GLU A 228 1.40 26.39 -7.96
N GLY A 229 1.70 25.83 -9.14
CA GLY A 229 1.20 24.52 -9.54
C GLY A 229 2.11 23.33 -9.24
N LEU A 230 1.58 22.12 -9.41
CA LEU A 230 2.27 20.84 -9.24
C LEU A 230 2.29 20.06 -10.56
N GLN A 231 3.41 19.44 -10.87
CA GLN A 231 3.55 18.49 -11.97
C GLN A 231 4.34 17.26 -11.53
N VAL A 232 4.19 16.15 -12.26
CA VAL A 232 5.04 14.98 -12.08
C VAL A 232 6.46 15.32 -12.52
N GLY A 233 7.43 15.04 -11.65
CA GLY A 233 8.83 15.26 -11.95
C GLY A 233 9.39 14.27 -12.98
N ALA A 234 10.50 14.62 -13.61
CA ALA A 234 11.28 13.66 -14.36
C ALA A 234 11.85 12.64 -13.36
N VAL A 235 11.31 11.42 -13.37
CA VAL A 235 11.64 10.31 -12.47
C VAL A 235 13.16 10.25 -12.22
N PRO A 236 13.64 10.22 -10.95
CA PRO A 236 15.07 10.15 -10.63
C PRO A 236 15.72 8.81 -10.99
#